data_AF-A0AAE1N5S2-F1
#
_entry.id   AF-A0AAE1N5S2-F1
#
_cell.length_a   1.000
_cell.length_b   1.000
_cell.length_c   1.000
_cell.angle_alpha   90.00
_cell.angle_beta   90.00
_cell.angle_gamma   90.00
#
_symmetry.space_group_name_H-M   'P 1'
#
loop_
_entity.id
_entity.type
_entity.pdbx_description
1 polymer ?
#
loop_
_entity_poly.entity_id
_entity_poly.type
_entity_poly.pdbx_seq_one_letter_code
_entity_poly.pdbx_strand_id
1 'polypeptide(L)'
;MKETAENPLHLKSVNHISLVCKSVEESIDFYQHVLGFFPIRRHGSFDFDGAWYFNFPFPHRSFVRSSYTIRSDLEQQNLCQKRFLKKQT
;
A
#
# COMPACT_ATOMS: atom_id res chain seq x y z
N MET A 1 2.75 -1.32 -35.32
CA MET A 1 2.79 -2.20 -34.13
C MET A 1 3.75 -1.55 -33.14
N LYS A 2 3.31 -1.21 -31.92
CA LYS A 2 4.21 -0.62 -30.91
C LYS A 2 5.07 -1.76 -30.35
N GLU A 3 6.37 -1.70 -30.61
CA GLU A 3 7.36 -2.56 -29.96
C GLU A 3 7.20 -2.43 -28.44
N THR A 4 6.95 -3.57 -27.79
CA THR A 4 6.97 -3.67 -26.33
C THR A 4 8.40 -3.45 -25.88
N ALA A 5 8.72 -2.23 -25.47
CA ALA A 5 10.00 -1.89 -24.85
C ALA A 5 10.26 -2.85 -23.68
N GLU A 6 11.35 -3.60 -23.78
CA GLU A 6 11.85 -4.46 -22.71
C GLU A 6 12.03 -3.63 -21.43
N ASN A 7 11.61 -4.18 -20.28
CA ASN A 7 11.56 -3.55 -18.96
C ASN A 7 12.93 -2.95 -18.55
N PRO A 8 13.20 -1.67 -18.83
CA PRO A 8 14.55 -1.11 -18.72
C PRO A 8 14.93 -0.81 -17.27
N LEU A 9 13.92 -0.79 -16.38
CA LEU A 9 14.07 -0.52 -14.94
C LEU A 9 14.10 -1.81 -14.10
N HIS A 10 14.00 -2.98 -14.72
CA HIS A 10 13.92 -4.28 -14.04
C HIS A 10 12.91 -4.29 -12.88
N LEU A 11 11.75 -3.65 -13.05
CA LEU A 11 10.70 -3.63 -12.04
C LEU A 11 10.26 -5.07 -11.76
N LYS A 12 10.53 -5.55 -10.54
CA LYS A 12 10.27 -6.95 -10.15
C LYS A 12 8.85 -7.15 -9.64
N SER A 13 8.32 -6.17 -8.92
CA SER A 13 7.07 -6.32 -8.18
C SER A 13 6.53 -5.02 -7.65
N VAL A 14 5.25 -5.02 -7.32
CA VAL A 14 4.59 -3.92 -6.61
C VAL A 14 5.06 -3.90 -5.14
N ASN A 15 5.63 -2.78 -4.72
CA ASN A 15 6.12 -2.59 -3.35
C ASN A 15 5.01 -2.11 -2.40
N HIS A 16 4.16 -1.20 -2.87
CA HIS A 16 3.12 -0.56 -2.05
C HIS A 16 1.87 -0.24 -2.86
N ILE A 17 0.71 -0.42 -2.23
CA ILE A 17 -0.59 0.02 -2.77
C ILE A 17 -1.23 0.98 -1.77
N SER A 18 -1.56 2.19 -2.22
CA SER A 18 -2.33 3.18 -1.45
C SER A 18 -3.75 3.27 -1.98
N LEU A 19 -4.74 3.15 -1.09
CA LEU A 19 -6.16 3.25 -1.41
C LEU A 19 -6.81 4.37 -0.60
N VAL A 20 -7.74 5.07 -1.24
CA VAL A 20 -8.65 6.03 -0.57
C VAL A 20 -10.03 5.40 -0.51
N CYS A 21 -10.61 5.35 0.68
CA CYS A 21 -11.89 4.74 0.97
C CYS A 21 -12.84 5.74 1.63
N LYS A 22 -14.14 5.44 1.64
CA LYS A 22 -15.13 6.30 2.30
C LYS A 22 -15.08 6.20 3.84
N SER A 23 -14.95 4.99 4.38
CA SER A 23 -14.75 4.72 5.82
C SER A 23 -13.52 3.85 6.02
N VAL A 24 -12.65 4.29 6.92
CA VAL A 24 -11.44 3.55 7.29
C VAL A 24 -11.80 2.33 8.11
N GLU A 25 -12.77 2.44 9.02
CA GLU A 25 -13.23 1.39 9.92
C GLU A 25 -13.83 0.21 9.16
N GLU A 26 -14.75 0.48 8.21
CA GLU A 26 -15.34 -0.57 7.37
C GLU A 26 -14.29 -1.25 6.49
N SER A 27 -13.34 -0.46 5.97
CA SER A 27 -12.23 -1.01 5.21
C SER A 27 -11.36 -1.90 6.11
N ILE A 28 -11.08 -1.47 7.35
CA ILE A 28 -10.29 -2.27 8.28
C ILE A 28 -10.94 -3.64 8.51
N ASP A 29 -12.23 -3.64 8.77
CA ASP A 29 -12.99 -4.86 9.00
C ASP A 29 -12.91 -5.80 7.79
N PHE A 30 -13.11 -5.26 6.58
CA PHE A 30 -13.00 -6.04 5.35
C PHE A 30 -11.60 -6.64 5.15
N TYR A 31 -10.55 -5.83 5.23
CA TYR A 31 -9.19 -6.31 4.97
C TYR A 31 -8.70 -7.28 6.06
N GLN A 32 -9.08 -7.09 7.32
CA GLN A 32 -8.69 -7.98 8.40
C GLN A 32 -9.53 -9.26 8.46
N HIS A 33 -10.85 -9.13 8.52
CA HIS A 33 -11.74 -10.25 8.82
C HIS A 33 -12.18 -11.02 7.58
N VAL A 34 -12.26 -10.37 6.41
CA VAL A 34 -12.64 -11.05 5.15
C VAL A 34 -11.40 -11.54 4.40
N LEU A 35 -10.39 -10.67 4.24
CA LEU A 35 -9.18 -11.00 3.49
C LEU A 35 -8.04 -11.59 4.34
N GLY A 36 -8.13 -11.51 5.67
CA GLY A 36 -7.11 -12.06 6.57
C GLY A 36 -5.80 -11.28 6.59
N PHE A 37 -5.83 -9.99 6.27
CA PHE A 37 -4.62 -9.16 6.28
C PHE A 37 -4.21 -8.81 7.70
N PHE A 38 -2.89 -8.81 7.95
CA PHE A 38 -2.36 -8.49 9.27
C PHE A 38 -2.09 -7.00 9.40
N PRO A 39 -2.64 -6.32 10.43
CA PRO A 39 -2.32 -4.92 10.68
C PRO A 39 -0.85 -4.76 11.11
N ILE A 40 -0.20 -3.74 10.59
CA ILE A 40 1.14 -3.34 11.03
C ILE A 40 1.10 -1.94 11.65
N ARG A 41 1.86 -1.76 12.74
CA ARG A 41 2.00 -0.44 13.35
C ARG A 41 2.82 0.47 12.44
N ARG A 42 2.27 1.63 12.09
CA ARG A 42 3.00 2.68 11.37
C ARG A 42 3.99 3.39 12.31
N HIS A 43 5.13 3.79 11.76
CA HIS A 43 6.02 4.72 12.46
C HIS A 43 5.35 6.10 12.59
N GLY A 44 5.44 6.73 13.77
CA GLY A 44 4.68 7.92 14.19
C GLY A 44 4.96 9.24 13.45
N SER A 45 5.50 9.20 12.24
CA SER A 45 5.82 10.38 11.42
C SER A 45 4.62 10.98 10.66
N PHE A 46 3.42 10.43 10.87
CA PHE A 46 2.19 10.79 10.18
C PHE A 46 1.03 10.85 11.19
N ASP A 47 0.48 12.04 11.41
CA ASP A 47 -0.61 12.33 12.38
C ASP A 47 -2.02 12.20 11.77
N PHE A 48 -2.27 11.15 10.99
CA PHE A 48 -3.60 10.92 10.41
C PHE A 48 -4.05 9.48 10.55
N ASP A 49 -5.37 9.31 10.65
CA ASP A 49 -6.05 8.02 10.75
C ASP A 49 -6.00 7.25 9.43
N GLY A 50 -5.74 5.96 9.55
CA GLY A 50 -5.71 5.03 8.44
C GLY A 50 -5.24 3.67 8.92
N ALA A 51 -5.11 2.74 7.99
CA ALA A 51 -4.63 1.40 8.30
C ALA A 51 -3.52 0.94 7.38
N TRP A 52 -2.57 0.18 7.93
CA TRP A 52 -1.48 -0.45 7.21
C TRP A 52 -1.61 -1.94 7.33
N TYR A 53 -1.47 -2.62 6.21
CA TYR A 53 -1.50 -4.06 6.17
C TYR A 53 -0.27 -4.64 5.53
N PHE A 54 0.07 -5.81 6.05
CA PHE A 54 0.97 -6.73 5.41
C PHE A 54 0.16 -7.93 4.94
N ASN A 55 0.23 -8.23 3.64
CA ASN A 55 -0.33 -9.46 3.11
C ASN A 55 0.74 -10.55 3.16
N PHE A 56 0.45 -11.66 3.84
CA PHE A 56 1.25 -12.88 3.74
C PHE A 56 0.50 -13.84 2.81
N PRO A 57 0.90 -13.98 1.54
CA PRO A 57 0.29 -14.98 0.68
C PRO A 57 0.51 -16.37 1.30
N PHE A 58 -0.50 -17.24 1.19
CA PHE A 58 -0.41 -18.67 1.52
C PHE A 58 0.89 -19.30 1.00
N PRO A 59 1.40 -20.37 1.65
CA PRO A 59 2.79 -20.86 1.51
C PRO A 59 3.23 -21.25 0.09
N HIS A 60 2.34 -21.25 -0.90
CA HIS A 60 2.61 -21.67 -2.27
C HIS A 60 2.63 -20.56 -3.33
N ARG A 61 2.45 -19.28 -2.98
CA ARG A 61 2.56 -18.17 -3.94
C ARG A 61 3.65 -17.19 -3.55
N SER A 62 4.65 -17.08 -4.41
CA SER A 62 5.74 -16.10 -4.40
C SER A 62 5.25 -14.66 -4.66
N PHE A 63 4.17 -14.24 -4.00
CA PHE A 63 3.74 -12.84 -4.05
C PHE A 63 4.66 -12.02 -3.16
N VAL A 64 5.27 -11.01 -3.77
CA VAL A 64 6.20 -10.11 -3.08
C VAL A 64 5.46 -9.38 -1.96
N ARG A 65 6.19 -9.13 -0.87
CA ARG A 65 5.76 -8.40 0.33
C ARG A 65 5.27 -6.99 -0.04
N SER A 66 4.02 -6.87 -0.46
CA SER A 66 3.40 -5.58 -0.71
C SER A 66 2.78 -5.06 0.57
N SER A 67 3.15 -3.84 0.94
CA SER A 67 2.47 -3.11 2.00
C SER A 67 1.23 -2.42 1.43
N TYR A 68 0.15 -2.37 2.21
CA TYR A 68 -1.08 -1.69 1.83
C TYR A 68 -1.33 -0.54 2.79
N THR A 69 -1.77 0.60 2.28
CA THR A 69 -2.23 1.72 3.10
C THR A 69 -3.64 2.11 2.68
N ILE A 70 -4.53 2.23 3.67
CA ILE A 70 -5.90 2.69 3.49
C ILE A 70 -6.08 4.02 4.22
N ARG A 71 -6.71 4.99 3.55
CA ARG A 71 -6.98 6.33 4.08
C ARG A 71 -8.38 6.79 3.67
N SER A 72 -8.98 7.70 4.44
CA SER A 72 -10.23 8.39 4.05
C SER A 72 -10.01 9.65 3.20
N ASP A 73 -8.79 10.21 3.23
CA ASP A 73 -8.50 11.53 2.67
C ASP A 73 -7.46 11.49 1.54
N LEU A 74 -7.84 12.05 0.39
CA LEU A 74 -7.03 12.18 -0.81
C LEU A 74 -5.89 13.21 -0.64
N GLU A 75 -6.10 14.27 0.12
CA GLU A 75 -5.07 15.27 0.44
C GLU A 75 -3.94 14.63 1.24
N GLN A 76 -4.28 13.80 2.23
CA GLN A 76 -3.31 13.04 3.03
C GLN A 76 -2.53 12.03 2.18
N GLN A 77 -3.18 11.39 1.20
CA GLN A 77 -2.47 10.52 0.25
C GLN A 77 -1.42 11.30 -0.55
N ASN A 78 -1.80 12.46 -1.09
CA ASN A 78 -0.90 13.31 -1.88
C ASN A 78 0.27 13.82 -1.04
N LEU A 79 0.03 14.20 0.22
CA LEU A 79 1.07 14.63 1.14
C LEU A 79 2.07 13.50 1.45
N CYS A 80 1.57 12.29 1.71
CA CYS A 80 2.41 11.11 1.88
C CYS A 80 3.28 10.82 0.66
N GLN A 81 2.70 10.87 -0.54
CA GLN A 81 3.44 10.64 -1.79
C GLN A 81 4.54 11.69 -2.00
N LYS A 82 4.22 12.98 -1.80
CA LYS A 82 5.21 14.07 -1.89
C LYS A 82 6.35 13.92 -0.89
N ARG A 83 6.06 13.52 0.36
CA ARG A 83 7.09 13.27 1.39
C ARG A 83 7.93 12.04 1.08
N PHE A 84 7.35 11.00 0.49
CA PHE A 84 8.09 9.81 0.07
C PHE A 84 9.06 10.14 -1.07
N LEU A 85 8.60 10.88 -2.08
CA LEU A 85 9.45 11.31 -3.21
C LEU A 85 10.60 12.21 -2.74
N LYS A 86 10.36 13.12 -1.80
CA LYS A 86 11.42 13.97 -1.21
C LYS A 86 12.45 13.21 -0.38
N LYS A 87 12.15 12.00 0.11
CA LYS A 87 13.12 11.16 0.84
C LYS A 87 13.99 10.31 -0.08
N GLN A 88 13.69 10.25 -1.38
CA GLN A 88 14.43 9.47 -2.37
C GLN A 88 15.40 10.30 -3.22
N THR A 89 15.38 11.63 -3.07
CA THR A 89 16.36 12.59 -3.61
C THR A 89 17.32 13.03 -2.50
#